data_AF-A0A2S8FBP5-F1
#
_entry.id   AF-A0A2S8FBP5-F1
#
_cell.length_a   1.000
_cell.length_b   1.000
_cell.length_c   1.000
_cell.angle_alpha   90.00
_cell.angle_beta   90.00
_cell.angle_gamma   90.00
#
_symmetry.space_group_name_H-M   'P 1'
#
loop_
_entity.id
_entity.type
_entity.pdbx_description
1 polymer ?
#
loop_
_entity_poly.entity_id
_entity_poly.type
_entity_poly.pdbx_seq_one_letter_code
_entity_poly.pdbx_strand_id
1 'polypeptide(L)'
;MTESKQPLVQWTVAELIVVLITGSFTIGAMWAHKSVVWLVMSLAMVIVFAMLAIAFVGRRDWRVFGVGFSAFAIGYFLTLAIVERSSEGIPNTMGQLPTTYALMLCQESLTYVTYKVDGEVIPSEREPKLLASGTLVDRDGNRLGSNLVGPFIPGLTSQPKGMVIVVHTPDPLTFHTLGQIFWMLLFGYLGGKFAVAFVRYQDRQETLALTSV
;
A
#
# COMPACT_ATOMS: atom_id res chain seq x y z
N MET A 1 34.31 -23.28 -22.53
CA MET A 1 33.16 -22.37 -22.70
C MET A 1 32.68 -21.98 -21.33
N THR A 2 32.80 -20.71 -20.95
CA THR A 2 32.30 -20.19 -19.67
C THR A 2 30.79 -20.04 -19.76
N GLU A 3 30.04 -20.94 -19.12
CA GLU A 3 28.59 -20.82 -19.01
C GLU A 3 28.25 -19.50 -18.30
N SER A 4 27.63 -18.56 -19.03
CA SER A 4 27.17 -17.32 -18.42
C SER A 4 26.02 -17.66 -17.47
N LYS A 5 26.24 -17.50 -16.16
CA LYS A 5 25.19 -17.60 -15.14
C LYS A 5 24.07 -16.62 -15.50
N GLN A 6 22.94 -17.12 -15.98
CA GLN A 6 21.77 -16.29 -16.16
C GLN A 6 21.18 -15.95 -14.79
N PRO A 7 20.91 -14.67 -14.49
CA PRO A 7 20.33 -14.29 -13.21
C PRO A 7 18.93 -14.89 -13.05
N LEU A 8 18.63 -15.36 -11.83
CA LEU A 8 17.36 -15.98 -11.43
C LEU A 8 16.16 -15.02 -11.56
N VAL A 9 16.40 -13.70 -11.56
CA VAL A 9 15.38 -12.69 -11.77
C VAL A 9 15.90 -11.70 -12.81
N GLN A 10 15.27 -11.67 -13.99
CA GLN A 10 15.49 -10.65 -15.01
C GLN A 10 14.25 -9.76 -15.08
N TRP A 11 14.47 -8.49 -14.80
CA TRP A 11 13.48 -7.44 -15.04
C TRP A 11 13.68 -6.90 -16.45
N THR A 12 12.62 -6.94 -17.25
CA THR A 12 12.65 -6.20 -18.52
C THR A 12 12.36 -4.72 -18.25
N VAL A 13 12.89 -3.83 -19.10
CA VAL A 13 12.59 -2.39 -19.01
C VAL A 13 11.07 -2.14 -19.09
N ALA A 14 10.36 -2.94 -19.91
CA ALA A 14 8.90 -2.88 -20.01
C ALA A 14 8.21 -3.22 -18.67
N GLU A 15 8.68 -4.21 -17.93
CA GLU A 15 8.13 -4.57 -16.63
C GLU A 15 8.38 -3.50 -15.58
N LEU A 16 9.56 -2.87 -15.60
CA LEU A 16 9.84 -1.74 -14.73
C LEU A 16 8.88 -0.58 -15.03
N ILE A 17 8.64 -0.27 -16.31
CA ILE A 17 7.68 0.76 -16.73
C ILE A 17 6.27 0.41 -16.23
N VAL A 18 5.82 -0.84 -16.36
CA VAL A 18 4.50 -1.27 -15.88
C VAL A 18 4.38 -1.12 -14.35
N VAL A 19 5.41 -1.50 -13.59
CA VAL A 19 5.41 -1.32 -12.12
C VAL A 19 5.37 0.16 -11.76
N LEU A 20 6.14 1.00 -12.45
CA LEU A 20 6.14 2.44 -12.21
C LEU A 20 4.77 3.06 -12.53
N ILE A 21 4.17 2.72 -13.68
CA ILE A 21 2.82 3.18 -14.05
C ILE A 21 1.81 2.74 -12.99
N THR A 22 1.86 1.48 -12.56
CA THR A 22 0.94 0.96 -11.54
C THR A 22 1.11 1.67 -10.20
N GLY A 23 2.36 1.96 -9.81
CA GLY A 23 2.68 2.75 -8.63
C GLY A 23 2.13 4.17 -8.73
N SER A 24 2.35 4.85 -9.86
CA SER A 24 1.81 6.19 -10.11
C SER A 24 0.28 6.23 -10.10
N PHE A 25 -0.39 5.23 -10.69
CA PHE A 25 -1.84 5.10 -10.63
C PHE A 25 -2.33 4.85 -9.20
N THR A 26 -1.62 4.04 -8.42
CA THR A 26 -1.95 3.81 -7.01
C THR A 26 -1.86 5.11 -6.22
N ILE A 27 -0.75 5.86 -6.37
CA ILE A 27 -0.55 7.16 -5.74
C ILE A 27 -1.65 8.13 -6.19
N GLY A 28 -1.97 8.20 -7.49
CA GLY A 28 -3.06 9.04 -8.01
C GLY A 28 -4.43 8.67 -7.47
N ALA A 29 -4.72 7.36 -7.34
CA ALA A 29 -5.99 6.86 -6.82
C ALA A 29 -6.21 7.19 -5.34
N MET A 30 -5.14 7.44 -4.57
CA MET A 30 -5.25 7.90 -3.19
C MET A 30 -5.99 9.23 -3.09
N TRP A 31 -5.82 10.11 -4.09
CA TRP A 31 -6.46 11.43 -4.16
C TRP A 31 -7.86 11.40 -4.77
N ALA A 32 -8.30 10.26 -5.27
CA ALA A 32 -9.54 10.13 -6.00
C ALA A 32 -10.74 9.96 -5.06
N HIS A 33 -11.95 10.16 -5.61
CA HIS A 33 -13.18 9.92 -4.87
C HIS A 33 -13.24 8.48 -4.32
N LYS A 34 -13.90 8.26 -3.18
CA LYS A 34 -14.00 6.92 -2.54
C LYS A 34 -14.42 5.81 -3.50
N SER A 35 -15.26 6.12 -4.49
CA SER A 35 -15.67 5.20 -5.56
C SER A 35 -14.50 4.63 -6.36
N VAL A 36 -13.47 5.43 -6.62
CA VAL A 36 -12.26 4.99 -7.34
C VAL A 36 -11.45 4.03 -6.47
N VAL A 37 -11.36 4.28 -5.16
CA VAL A 37 -10.72 3.36 -4.21
C VAL A 37 -11.40 1.98 -4.25
N TRP A 38 -12.74 1.95 -4.19
CA TRP A 38 -13.51 0.70 -4.30
C TRP A 38 -13.30 -0.03 -5.63
N LEU A 39 -13.19 0.72 -6.73
CA LEU A 39 -12.91 0.17 -8.05
C LEU A 39 -11.51 -0.44 -8.11
N VAL A 40 -10.49 0.23 -7.57
CA VAL A 40 -9.13 -0.29 -7.48
C VAL A 40 -9.06 -1.54 -6.62
N MET A 41 -9.73 -1.56 -5.47
CA MET A 41 -9.83 -2.75 -4.62
C MET A 41 -10.50 -3.91 -5.35
N SER A 42 -11.60 -3.65 -6.05
CA SER A 42 -12.31 -4.67 -6.83
C SER A 42 -11.44 -5.24 -7.94
N LEU A 43 -10.70 -4.38 -8.65
CA LEU A 43 -9.75 -4.80 -9.68
C LEU A 43 -8.61 -5.65 -9.10
N ALA A 44 -8.04 -5.25 -7.95
CA ALA A 44 -7.01 -6.03 -7.27
C ALA A 44 -7.52 -7.42 -6.88
N MET A 45 -8.76 -7.53 -6.37
CA MET A 45 -9.39 -8.82 -6.08
C MET A 45 -9.55 -9.67 -7.34
N VAL A 46 -10.05 -9.07 -8.43
CA VAL A 46 -10.20 -9.77 -9.72
C VAL A 46 -8.85 -10.30 -10.22
N ILE A 47 -7.77 -9.53 -10.09
CA ILE A 47 -6.41 -9.98 -10.45
C ILE A 47 -6.00 -11.20 -9.61
N VAL A 48 -6.20 -11.16 -8.29
CA VAL A 48 -5.87 -12.30 -7.40
C VAL A 48 -6.68 -13.54 -7.78
N PHE A 49 -7.99 -13.41 -7.99
CA PHE A 49 -8.83 -14.53 -8.42
C PHE A 49 -8.46 -15.06 -9.81
N ALA A 50 -8.11 -14.19 -10.75
CA ALA A 50 -7.63 -14.60 -12.06
C ALA A 50 -6.32 -15.38 -11.95
N MET A 51 -5.38 -14.94 -11.11
CA MET A 51 -4.12 -15.65 -10.88
C MET A 51 -4.33 -17.00 -10.18
N LEU A 52 -5.29 -17.10 -9.26
CA LEU A 52 -5.71 -18.38 -8.68
C LEU A 52 -6.31 -19.31 -9.74
N ALA A 53 -7.20 -18.81 -10.60
CA ALA A 53 -7.76 -19.61 -11.69
C ALA A 53 -6.66 -20.11 -12.65
N ILE A 54 -5.69 -19.25 -12.99
CA ILE A 54 -4.51 -19.62 -13.77
C ILE A 54 -3.65 -20.65 -13.02
N ALA A 55 -3.54 -20.57 -11.70
CA ALA A 55 -2.83 -21.56 -10.89
C ALA A 55 -3.45 -22.97 -10.98
N PHE A 56 -4.78 -23.07 -11.20
CA PHE A 56 -5.46 -24.35 -11.37
C PHE A 56 -5.50 -24.84 -12.82
N VAL A 57 -5.81 -23.96 -13.77
CA VAL A 57 -6.13 -24.35 -15.17
C VAL A 57 -4.99 -24.03 -16.14
N GLY A 58 -4.00 -23.25 -15.70
CA GLY A 58 -2.91 -22.79 -16.54
C GLY A 58 -2.01 -23.91 -17.06
N ARG A 59 -1.30 -23.62 -18.16
CA ARG A 59 -0.27 -24.50 -18.72
C ARG A 59 1.10 -24.17 -18.14
N ARG A 60 1.87 -25.19 -17.74
CA ARG A 60 3.27 -25.17 -17.24
C ARG A 60 3.68 -23.82 -16.64
N ASP A 61 4.33 -22.95 -17.40
CA ASP A 61 4.87 -21.66 -16.94
C ASP A 61 3.79 -20.72 -16.37
N TRP A 62 2.63 -20.61 -17.01
CA TRP A 62 1.53 -19.78 -16.52
C TRP A 62 0.97 -20.32 -15.21
N ARG A 63 0.85 -21.64 -15.09
CA ARG A 63 0.41 -22.30 -13.86
C ARG A 63 1.37 -22.01 -12.71
N VAL A 64 2.67 -22.19 -12.96
CA VAL A 64 3.74 -21.92 -11.99
C VAL A 64 3.75 -20.46 -11.58
N PHE A 65 3.58 -19.54 -12.54
CA PHE A 65 3.45 -18.12 -12.24
C PHE A 65 2.25 -17.85 -11.33
N GLY A 66 1.06 -18.37 -11.67
CA GLY A 66 -0.16 -18.18 -10.89
C GLY A 66 -0.04 -18.73 -9.46
N VAL A 67 0.59 -19.90 -9.29
CA VAL A 67 0.87 -20.49 -7.97
C VAL A 67 1.82 -19.59 -7.18
N GLY A 68 2.95 -19.19 -7.77
CA GLY A 68 3.92 -18.31 -7.11
C GLY A 68 3.33 -16.96 -6.75
N PHE A 69 2.52 -16.38 -7.65
CA PHE A 69 1.82 -15.14 -7.40
C PHE A 69 0.88 -15.25 -6.21
N SER A 70 0.00 -16.25 -6.23
CA SER A 70 -1.03 -16.43 -5.22
C SER A 70 -0.41 -16.73 -3.85
N ALA A 71 0.62 -17.58 -3.80
CA ALA A 71 1.31 -17.93 -2.57
C ALA A 71 1.94 -16.69 -1.90
N PHE A 72 2.63 -15.85 -2.66
CA PHE A 72 3.26 -14.64 -2.12
C PHE A 72 2.24 -13.54 -1.79
N ALA A 73 1.21 -13.35 -2.62
CA ALA A 73 0.17 -12.36 -2.35
C ALA A 73 -0.64 -12.72 -1.09
N ILE A 74 -1.09 -13.96 -0.97
CA ILE A 74 -1.82 -14.45 0.21
C ILE A 74 -0.90 -14.47 1.44
N GLY A 75 0.34 -14.95 1.28
CA GLY A 75 1.34 -14.97 2.35
C GLY A 75 1.57 -13.58 2.92
N TYR A 76 1.74 -12.57 2.06
CA TYR A 76 1.87 -11.18 2.48
C TYR A 76 0.67 -10.70 3.31
N PHE A 77 -0.55 -10.92 2.83
CA PHE A 77 -1.76 -10.52 3.58
C PHE A 77 -1.90 -11.26 4.90
N LEU A 78 -1.59 -12.55 4.94
CA LEU A 78 -1.62 -13.33 6.17
C LEU A 78 -0.60 -12.81 7.18
N THR A 79 0.61 -12.49 6.73
CA THR A 79 1.64 -11.88 7.57
C THR A 79 1.19 -10.51 8.09
N LEU A 80 0.61 -9.66 7.23
CA LEU A 80 0.03 -8.37 7.64
C LEU A 80 -1.01 -8.56 8.75
N ALA A 81 -1.96 -9.48 8.56
CA ALA A 81 -3.01 -9.75 9.53
C ALA A 81 -2.47 -10.29 10.87
N ILE A 82 -1.46 -11.16 10.84
CA ILE A 82 -0.82 -11.69 12.06
C ILE A 82 -0.12 -10.56 12.82
N VAL A 83 0.60 -9.71 12.10
CA VAL A 83 1.42 -8.63 12.66
C VAL A 83 0.55 -7.51 13.23
N GLU A 84 -0.52 -7.12 12.52
CA GLU A 84 -1.51 -6.16 13.01
C GLU A 84 -2.22 -6.66 14.27
N ARG A 85 -2.65 -7.93 14.27
CA ARG A 85 -3.30 -8.54 15.44
C ARG A 85 -2.37 -8.69 16.65
N SER A 86 -1.08 -8.95 16.41
CA SER A 86 -0.08 -9.07 17.47
C SER A 86 0.35 -7.72 18.04
N SER A 87 0.08 -6.63 17.31
CA SER A 87 0.42 -5.25 17.70
C SER A 87 -0.65 -4.58 18.55
N GLU A 88 -1.79 -5.24 18.82
CA GLU A 88 -2.78 -4.82 19.81
C GLU A 88 -2.19 -4.93 21.24
N GLY A 89 -1.27 -4.02 21.60
CA GLY A 89 -0.70 -3.95 22.96
C GLY A 89 0.76 -3.48 23.07
N ILE A 90 1.49 -3.32 21.96
CA ILE A 90 2.90 -2.91 21.96
C ILE A 90 3.03 -1.56 21.23
N PRO A 91 3.74 -0.55 21.78
CA PRO A 91 3.92 0.75 21.13
C PRO A 91 4.45 0.59 19.70
N ASN A 92 3.86 1.36 18.79
CA ASN A 92 3.91 1.33 17.31
C ASN A 92 5.26 1.13 16.58
N THR A 93 6.38 0.95 17.26
CA THR A 93 7.73 0.93 16.65
C THR A 93 8.36 -0.45 16.48
N MET A 94 7.89 -1.51 17.16
CA MET A 94 8.52 -2.84 17.09
C MET A 94 7.72 -3.91 16.33
N GLY A 95 6.47 -3.65 15.98
CA GLY A 95 5.55 -4.62 15.38
C GLY A 95 5.11 -4.31 13.95
N GLN A 96 5.87 -3.53 13.17
CA GLN A 96 5.44 -3.13 11.82
C GLN A 96 6.18 -3.90 10.74
N LEU A 97 5.48 -4.27 9.66
CA LEU A 97 6.13 -4.81 8.48
C LEU A 97 7.04 -3.76 7.83
N PRO A 98 8.15 -4.17 7.18
CA PRO A 98 9.02 -3.24 6.46
C PRO A 98 8.27 -2.38 5.44
N THR A 99 7.23 -2.92 4.81
CA THR A 99 6.34 -2.20 3.90
C THR A 99 5.49 -1.15 4.59
N THR A 100 4.99 -1.43 5.80
CA THR A 100 4.28 -0.46 6.63
C THR A 100 5.19 0.71 7.00
N TYR A 101 6.43 0.43 7.39
CA TYR A 101 7.43 1.47 7.67
C TYR A 101 7.76 2.31 6.44
N ALA A 102 7.97 1.67 5.27
CA ALA A 102 8.20 2.38 4.02
C ALA A 102 7.01 3.29 3.64
N LEU A 103 5.77 2.82 3.83
CA LEU A 103 4.58 3.63 3.62
C LEU A 103 4.53 4.82 4.58
N MET A 104 4.86 4.63 5.86
CA MET A 104 4.89 5.69 6.86
C MET A 104 5.87 6.81 6.46
N LEU A 105 7.06 6.46 5.97
CA LEU A 105 8.03 7.44 5.47
C LEU A 105 7.51 8.21 4.24
N CYS A 106 6.75 7.55 3.37
CA CYS A 106 6.16 8.19 2.20
C CYS A 106 4.93 9.03 2.54
N GLN A 107 4.24 8.75 3.66
CA GLN A 107 2.97 9.39 4.02
C GLN A 107 3.13 10.90 4.19
N GLU A 108 4.19 11.36 4.86
CA GLU A 108 4.43 12.80 5.05
C GLU A 108 4.61 13.55 3.72
N SER A 109 5.24 12.92 2.74
CA SER A 109 5.47 13.53 1.42
C SER A 109 4.26 13.46 0.50
N LEU A 110 3.34 12.51 0.75
CA LEU A 110 2.20 12.21 -0.11
C LEU A 110 0.85 12.58 0.51
N THR A 111 0.83 13.20 1.69
CA THR A 111 -0.39 13.72 2.31
C THR A 111 -0.29 15.22 2.48
N TYR A 112 -1.41 15.92 2.25
CA TYR A 112 -1.56 17.30 2.67
C TYR A 112 -2.48 17.36 3.88
N VAL A 113 -2.22 18.34 4.73
CA VAL A 113 -3.06 18.64 5.90
C VAL A 113 -4.00 19.77 5.53
N THR A 114 -5.29 19.57 5.77
CA THR A 114 -6.32 20.61 5.72
C THR A 114 -6.98 20.72 7.07
N TYR A 115 -7.36 21.94 7.44
CA TYR A 115 -8.05 22.19 8.69
C TYR A 115 -9.52 22.47 8.40
N LYS A 116 -10.43 21.91 9.21
CA LYS A 116 -11.87 22.17 9.10
C LYS A 116 -12.46 22.65 10.42
N VAL A 117 -13.35 23.62 10.37
CA VAL A 117 -14.16 24.07 11.52
C VAL A 117 -15.63 24.00 11.14
N ASP A 118 -16.43 23.35 11.99
CA ASP A 118 -17.87 23.22 11.77
C ASP A 118 -18.26 22.66 10.37
N GLY A 119 -17.39 21.84 9.78
CA GLY A 119 -17.55 21.25 8.46
C GLY A 119 -16.98 22.06 7.29
N GLU A 120 -16.60 23.33 7.50
CA GLU A 120 -16.00 24.18 6.48
C GLU A 120 -14.47 24.10 6.49
N VAL A 121 -13.86 24.16 5.31
CA VAL A 121 -12.39 24.14 5.15
C VAL A 121 -11.84 25.51 5.49
N ILE A 122 -10.88 25.56 6.42
CA ILE A 122 -10.09 26.77 6.69
C ILE A 122 -9.16 27.00 5.48
N PRO A 123 -9.21 28.18 4.84
CA PRO A 123 -8.29 28.52 3.76
C PRO A 123 -6.84 28.45 4.23
N SER A 124 -5.93 28.05 3.34
CA SER A 124 -4.49 27.93 3.63
C SER A 124 -3.87 29.22 4.16
N GLU A 125 -4.42 30.37 3.78
CA GLU A 125 -3.99 31.70 4.25
C GLU A 125 -4.26 31.94 5.75
N ARG A 126 -5.22 31.21 6.31
CA ARG A 126 -5.64 31.28 7.72
C ARG A 126 -5.24 30.02 8.51
N GLU A 127 -4.11 29.43 8.15
CA GLU A 127 -3.61 28.21 8.78
C GLU A 127 -3.58 28.35 10.33
N PRO A 128 -4.16 27.40 11.09
CA PRO A 128 -4.28 27.52 12.53
C PRO A 128 -2.92 27.42 13.22
N LYS A 129 -2.62 28.36 14.11
CA LYS A 129 -1.49 28.31 15.04
C LYS A 129 -1.99 28.01 16.44
N LEU A 130 -1.39 27.00 17.07
CA LEU A 130 -1.66 26.69 18.48
C LEU A 130 -0.85 27.62 19.39
N LEU A 131 -1.55 28.40 20.20
CA LEU A 131 -0.92 29.20 21.25
C LEU A 131 -0.60 28.31 22.46
N ALA A 132 0.37 28.74 23.27
CA ALA A 132 0.74 28.07 24.53
C ALA A 132 -0.44 27.92 25.51
N SER A 133 -1.49 28.73 25.35
CA SER A 133 -2.75 28.65 26.10
C SER A 133 -3.70 27.54 25.62
N GLY A 134 -3.35 26.78 24.59
CA GLY A 134 -4.21 25.75 23.99
C GLY A 134 -5.30 26.29 23.05
N THR A 135 -5.31 27.60 22.77
CA THR A 135 -6.24 28.24 21.83
C THR A 135 -5.68 28.20 20.41
N LEU A 136 -6.53 27.89 19.42
CA LEU A 136 -6.17 28.00 18.01
C LEU A 136 -6.54 29.37 17.47
N VAL A 137 -5.56 30.05 16.88
CA VAL A 137 -5.73 31.34 16.21
C VAL A 137 -5.29 31.24 14.76
N ASP A 138 -5.86 32.06 13.89
CA ASP A 138 -5.31 32.22 12.54
C ASP A 138 -4.01 33.05 12.56
N ARG A 139 -3.42 33.23 11.38
CA ARG A 139 -2.18 34.02 11.20
C ARG A 139 -2.31 35.48 11.67
N ASP A 140 -3.53 36.03 11.63
CA ASP A 140 -3.84 37.40 12.00
C ASP A 140 -4.25 37.53 13.49
N GLY A 141 -4.27 36.42 14.23
CA GLY A 141 -4.59 36.37 15.66
C GLY A 141 -6.08 36.22 15.96
N ASN A 142 -6.94 36.00 14.96
CA ASN A 142 -8.36 35.74 15.17
C ASN A 142 -8.57 34.33 15.73
N ARG A 143 -9.44 34.22 16.74
CA ARG A 143 -9.74 32.94 17.38
C ARG A 143 -10.52 32.02 16.43
N LEU A 144 -9.94 30.88 16.09
CA LEU A 144 -10.56 29.85 15.25
C LEU A 144 -11.32 28.80 16.08
N GLY A 145 -10.96 28.64 17.37
CA GLY A 145 -11.59 27.67 18.25
C GLY A 145 -10.70 27.12 19.35
N SER A 146 -11.13 26.01 19.96
CA SER A 146 -10.31 25.17 20.85
C SER A 146 -9.90 23.88 20.12
N ASN A 147 -8.69 23.40 20.39
CA ASN A 147 -8.08 22.28 19.67
C ASN A 147 -8.76 20.94 19.98
N LEU A 148 -9.02 20.10 18.98
CA LEU A 148 -9.21 18.67 19.17
C LEU A 148 -8.07 17.94 18.46
N VAL A 149 -7.04 17.58 19.22
CA VAL A 149 -5.95 16.74 18.74
C VAL A 149 -6.39 15.29 18.93
N GLY A 150 -7.01 14.71 17.91
CA GLY A 150 -7.41 13.31 17.96
C GLY A 150 -7.95 12.78 16.64
N PRO A 151 -7.77 11.49 16.36
CA PRO A 151 -8.28 10.87 15.15
C PRO A 151 -9.79 11.09 15.05
N PHE A 152 -10.27 11.47 13.87
CA PHE A 152 -11.69 11.51 13.56
C PHE A 152 -12.32 10.16 13.89
N ILE A 153 -13.19 10.08 14.91
CA ILE A 153 -13.96 8.87 15.22
C ILE A 153 -15.23 8.92 14.36
N PRO A 154 -15.37 8.07 13.34
CA PRO A 154 -16.59 8.01 12.54
C PRO A 154 -17.74 7.54 13.43
N GLY A 155 -18.75 8.39 13.64
CA GLY A 155 -19.97 8.02 14.41
C GLY A 155 -20.42 9.02 15.48
N LEU A 156 -19.60 10.01 15.85
CA LEU A 156 -20.09 11.14 16.66
C LEU A 156 -20.88 12.10 15.78
N THR A 157 -22.21 12.03 15.87
CA THR A 157 -23.17 12.86 15.11
C THR A 157 -23.27 14.30 15.58
N SER A 158 -22.60 14.67 16.68
CA SER A 158 -22.57 16.04 17.20
C SER A 158 -21.14 16.42 17.57
N GLN A 159 -20.41 17.01 16.63
CA GLN A 159 -19.19 17.73 16.97
C GLN A 159 -19.56 19.03 17.68
N PRO A 160 -18.94 19.33 18.83
CA PRO A 160 -19.10 20.63 19.47
C PRO A 160 -18.73 21.76 18.49
N LYS A 161 -19.58 22.79 18.42
CA LYS A 161 -19.36 23.96 17.55
C LYS A 161 -18.03 24.66 17.89
N GLY A 162 -17.32 25.14 16.87
CA GLY A 162 -16.05 25.86 17.01
C GLY A 162 -14.83 24.96 17.27
N MET A 163 -14.91 23.68 16.89
CA MET A 163 -13.76 22.77 16.93
C MET A 163 -13.02 22.74 15.60
N VAL A 164 -11.69 22.86 15.67
CA VAL A 164 -10.81 22.71 14.51
C VAL A 164 -10.38 21.25 14.40
N ILE A 165 -10.57 20.65 13.24
CA ILE A 165 -10.24 19.27 12.92
C ILE A 165 -9.11 19.24 11.91
N VAL A 166 -8.11 18.40 12.17
CA VAL A 166 -7.02 18.12 11.24
C VAL A 166 -7.46 17.00 10.30
N VAL A 167 -7.49 17.29 9.01
CA VAL A 167 -7.88 16.35 7.96
C VAL A 167 -6.68 16.10 7.06
N HIS A 168 -6.15 14.89 7.10
CA HIS A 168 -5.15 14.41 6.16
C HIS A 168 -5.84 13.95 4.87
N THR A 169 -5.35 14.41 3.73
CA THR A 169 -5.77 13.89 2.43
C THR A 169 -4.53 13.38 1.68
N PRO A 170 -4.55 12.16 1.12
CA PRO A 170 -5.53 11.10 1.35
C PRO A 170 -5.70 10.77 2.84
N ASP A 171 -6.87 10.26 3.19
CA ASP A 171 -7.13 9.78 4.55
C ASP A 171 -6.11 8.67 4.90
N PRO A 172 -5.56 8.63 6.13
CA PRO A 172 -4.49 7.69 6.49
C PRO A 172 -4.88 6.23 6.27
N LEU A 173 -6.13 5.86 6.57
CA LEU A 173 -6.62 4.50 6.35
C LEU A 173 -6.65 4.17 4.85
N THR A 174 -7.07 5.13 4.03
CA THR A 174 -7.07 4.98 2.56
C THR A 174 -5.65 4.84 2.01
N PHE A 175 -4.74 5.68 2.48
CA PHE A 175 -3.32 5.65 2.10
C PHE A 175 -2.68 4.29 2.43
N HIS A 176 -2.82 3.84 3.69
CA HIS A 176 -2.30 2.56 4.11
C HIS A 176 -2.95 1.41 3.33
N THR A 177 -4.27 1.39 3.20
CA THR A 177 -4.98 0.32 2.49
C THR A 177 -4.49 0.16 1.05
N LEU A 178 -4.44 1.26 0.29
CA LEU A 178 -3.97 1.23 -1.11
C LEU A 178 -2.49 0.88 -1.20
N GLY A 179 -1.67 1.40 -0.29
CA GLY A 179 -0.25 1.06 -0.20
C GLY A 179 -0.01 -0.43 0.06
N GLN A 180 -0.76 -1.03 0.99
CA GLN A 180 -0.66 -2.45 1.31
C GLN A 180 -1.11 -3.33 0.13
N ILE A 181 -2.18 -2.94 -0.57
CA ILE A 181 -2.63 -3.63 -1.79
C ILE A 181 -1.56 -3.58 -2.89
N PHE A 182 -0.92 -2.42 -3.08
CA PHE A 182 0.18 -2.29 -4.04
C PHE A 182 1.33 -3.25 -3.69
N TRP A 183 1.77 -3.27 -2.44
CA TRP A 183 2.82 -4.19 -1.99
C TRP A 183 2.43 -5.65 -2.16
N MET A 184 1.18 -6.01 -1.84
CA MET A 184 0.67 -7.37 -2.06
C MET A 184 0.76 -7.77 -3.54
N LEU A 185 0.27 -6.91 -4.45
CA LEU A 185 0.33 -7.19 -5.90
C LEU A 185 1.77 -7.26 -6.40
N LEU A 186 2.65 -6.40 -5.90
CA LEU A 186 4.06 -6.39 -6.26
C LEU A 186 4.77 -7.67 -5.79
N PHE A 187 4.57 -8.09 -4.54
CA PHE A 187 5.12 -9.34 -4.03
C PHE A 187 4.53 -10.56 -4.72
N GLY A 188 3.24 -10.55 -5.05
CA GLY A 188 2.65 -11.58 -5.89
C GLY A 188 3.35 -11.65 -7.25
N TYR A 189 3.49 -10.54 -7.95
CA TYR A 189 4.18 -10.50 -9.24
C TYR A 189 5.61 -11.05 -9.16
N LEU A 190 6.36 -10.62 -8.14
CA LEU A 190 7.71 -11.08 -7.87
C LEU A 190 7.78 -12.58 -7.55
N GLY A 191 6.86 -13.08 -6.72
CA GLY A 191 6.75 -14.49 -6.36
C GLY A 191 6.45 -15.36 -7.59
N GLY A 192 5.54 -14.90 -8.46
CA GLY A 192 5.24 -15.58 -9.73
C GLY A 192 6.45 -15.64 -10.65
N LYS A 193 7.17 -14.53 -10.84
CA LYS A 193 8.41 -14.47 -11.63
C LYS A 193 9.48 -15.42 -11.08
N PHE A 194 9.70 -15.39 -9.77
CA PHE A 194 10.66 -16.25 -9.10
C PHE A 194 10.32 -17.73 -9.31
N ALA A 195 9.05 -18.13 -9.14
CA ALA A 195 8.62 -19.51 -9.32
C ALA A 195 8.90 -20.02 -10.75
N VAL A 196 8.58 -19.23 -11.78
CA VAL A 196 8.86 -19.60 -13.18
C VAL A 196 10.35 -19.74 -13.43
N ALA A 197 11.15 -18.79 -12.95
CA ALA A 197 12.60 -18.84 -13.13
C ALA A 197 13.23 -20.04 -12.41
N PHE A 198 12.74 -20.37 -11.21
CA PHE A 198 13.19 -21.51 -10.44
C PHE A 198 12.88 -22.83 -11.15
N VAL A 199 11.65 -23.00 -11.67
CA VAL A 199 11.30 -24.20 -12.45
C VAL A 199 12.18 -24.33 -13.70
N ARG A 200 12.38 -23.24 -14.45
CA ARG A 200 13.26 -23.25 -15.63
C ARG A 200 14.73 -23.53 -15.29
N TYR A 201 15.16 -23.19 -14.09
CA TYR A 201 16.49 -23.52 -13.59
C TYR A 201 16.58 -25.02 -13.28
N GLN A 202 15.59 -25.58 -12.58
CA GLN A 202 15.51 -27.01 -12.28
C GLN A 202 15.49 -27.86 -13.56
N ASP A 203 14.62 -27.52 -14.52
CA ASP A 203 14.53 -28.20 -15.82
C ASP A 203 15.88 -28.26 -16.56
N ARG A 204 16.67 -27.17 -16.47
CA ARG A 204 18.00 -27.10 -17.07
C ARG A 204 19.01 -27.99 -16.35
N GLN A 205 19.00 -27.99 -15.03
CA GLN A 205 19.88 -28.86 -14.23
C GLN A 205 19.58 -30.35 -14.50
N GLU A 206 18.31 -30.72 -14.59
CA GLU A 206 17.89 -32.08 -14.91
C GLU A 206 18.33 -32.50 -16.32
N THR A 207 18.18 -31.61 -17.31
CA THR A 207 18.62 -31.87 -18.69
C THR A 207 20.14 -32.08 -18.75
N LEU A 208 20.93 -31.21 -18.09
CA LEU A 208 22.38 -31.31 -18.05
C LEU A 208 22.84 -32.61 -17.38
N ALA A 209 22.21 -32.99 -16.27
CA ALA A 209 22.51 -34.25 -15.58
C ALA A 209 22.28 -35.46 -16.49
N LEU A 210 21.17 -35.48 -17.24
CA LEU A 210 20.85 -36.57 -18.17
C LEU A 210 21.79 -36.67 -19.37
N THR A 211 22.32 -35.54 -19.86
CA THR A 211 23.29 -35.53 -20.98
C THR A 211 24.74 -35.82 -20.56
N SER A 212 25.03 -35.84 -19.25
CA SER A 212 26.36 -36.12 -18.70
C SER A 212 26.64 -37.61 -18.43
N VAL A 213 25.65 -38.46 -18.69
CA VAL A 213 25.72 -39.94 -18.62
C VAL A 213 25.84 -40.50 -20.03
#